data_AF-A0A916GNJ0-F1
#
_entry.id   AF-A0A916GNJ0-F1
#
_cell.length_a   1.000
_cell.length_b   1.000
_cell.length_c   1.000
_cell.angle_alpha   90.00
_cell.angle_beta   90.00
_cell.angle_gamma   90.00
#
_symmetry.space_group_name_H-M   'P 1'
#
loop_
_entity.id
_entity.type
_entity.pdbx_description
1 polymer ?
#
loop_
_entity_poly.entity_id
_entity_poly.type
_entity_poly.pdbx_seq_one_letter_code
_entity_poly.pdbx_strand_id
1 'polypeptide(L)'
;LRAWENYHRILTAEAHMKHIQFREESRYPGFYYRMDKNFVDEENWHCFVNSIYDKQSKKWTCFKRKHVDLVDKSKLFKPAQPH
;
A
#
# COMPACT_ATOMS: atom_id res chain seq x y z
N LEU A 1 2.54 19.82 -24.09
CA LEU A 1 2.08 18.47 -23.66
C LEU A 1 3.09 17.76 -22.75
N ARG A 2 4.33 17.47 -23.21
CA ARG A 2 5.32 16.67 -22.46
C ARG A 2 5.74 17.19 -21.08
N ALA A 3 5.91 18.51 -20.93
CA ALA A 3 6.28 19.10 -19.63
C ALA A 3 5.24 18.84 -18.54
N TRP A 4 3.96 18.96 -18.88
CA TRP A 4 2.84 18.68 -17.96
C TRP A 4 2.73 17.20 -17.61
N GLU A 5 3.00 16.30 -18.55
CA GLU A 5 3.05 14.87 -18.25
C GLU A 5 4.16 14.54 -17.25
N ASN A 6 5.32 15.20 -17.35
CA ASN A 6 6.40 15.03 -16.37
C ASN A 6 5.97 15.52 -14.98
N TYR A 7 5.25 16.64 -14.90
CA TYR A 7 4.70 17.11 -13.64
C TYR A 7 3.74 16.08 -12.99
N HIS A 8 2.84 15.49 -13.78
CA HIS A 8 1.95 14.43 -13.30
C HIS A 8 2.71 13.19 -12.82
N ARG A 9 3.76 12.79 -13.54
CA ARG A 9 4.62 11.65 -13.16
C ARG A 9 5.32 11.89 -11.83
N ILE A 10 5.85 13.09 -11.61
CA ILE A 10 6.55 13.44 -10.37
C ILE A 10 5.61 13.34 -9.16
N LEU A 11 4.40 13.92 -9.25
CA LEU A 11 3.42 13.83 -8.17
C LEU A 11 2.98 12.39 -7.87
N THR A 12 2.78 11.59 -8.92
CA THR A 12 2.41 10.18 -8.78
C THR A 12 3.54 9.35 -8.16
N ALA A 13 4.78 9.60 -8.57
CA ALA A 13 5.96 8.92 -8.03
C ALA A 13 6.17 9.26 -6.55
N GLU A 14 6.03 10.54 -6.16
CA GLU A 14 6.12 10.95 -4.76
C GLU A 14 5.04 10.27 -3.92
N ALA A 15 3.78 10.29 -4.37
CA ALA A 15 2.67 9.63 -3.68
C ALA A 15 2.95 8.13 -3.48
N HIS A 16 3.41 7.45 -4.53
CA HIS A 16 3.75 6.04 -4.50
C HIS A 16 4.86 5.73 -3.46
N MET A 17 5.94 6.52 -3.46
CA MET A 17 7.02 6.36 -2.49
C MET A 17 6.57 6.65 -1.05
N LYS A 18 5.70 7.65 -0.82
CA LYS A 18 5.13 7.93 0.52
C LYS A 18 4.28 6.77 1.04
N HIS A 19 3.54 6.08 0.17
CA HIS A 19 2.76 4.90 0.55
C HIS A 19 3.66 3.73 0.96
N ILE A 20 4.71 3.45 0.19
CA ILE A 20 5.69 2.41 0.52
C ILE A 20 6.44 2.75 1.82
N GLN A 21 6.85 4.01 1.99
CA GLN A 21 7.55 4.48 3.19
C GLN A 21 6.68 4.33 4.45
N PHE A 22 5.40 4.68 4.36
CA PHE A 22 4.47 4.57 5.49
C PHE A 22 4.18 3.11 5.86
N ARG A 23 4.06 2.20 4.88
CA ARG A 23 3.79 0.77 5.12
C ARG A 23 5.05 0.03 5.55
N GLU A 24 5.12 -0.37 6.81
CA GLU A 24 6.28 -1.05 7.41
C GLU A 24 6.24 -2.57 7.28
N GLU A 25 6.00 -3.08 6.06
CA GLU A 25 6.04 -4.50 5.71
C GLU A 25 6.33 -4.69 4.20
N SER A 26 6.64 -5.91 3.79
CA SER A 26 6.69 -6.35 2.39
C SER A 26 5.41 -7.10 2.03
N ARG A 27 4.30 -6.38 1.76
CA ARG A 27 2.98 -6.97 1.47
C ARG A 27 2.93 -7.78 0.16
N TYR A 28 3.65 -7.33 -0.86
CA TYR A 28 3.59 -7.89 -2.21
C TYR A 28 4.98 -8.28 -2.71
N PRO A 29 5.63 -9.28 -2.08
CA PRO A 29 6.92 -9.78 -2.54
C PRO A 29 6.78 -10.28 -3.98
N GLY A 30 7.72 -9.88 -4.83
CA GLY A 30 7.68 -10.07 -6.29
C GLY A 30 7.34 -8.79 -7.05
N PHE A 31 6.59 -7.86 -6.44
CA PHE A 31 6.44 -6.51 -6.97
C PHE A 31 7.48 -5.54 -6.39
N TYR A 32 7.67 -5.53 -5.07
CA TYR A 32 8.76 -4.82 -4.42
C TYR A 32 9.13 -5.49 -3.08
N TYR A 33 10.34 -5.22 -2.59
CA TYR A 33 10.84 -5.71 -1.30
C TYR A 33 11.33 -4.55 -0.45
N ARG A 34 10.81 -4.44 0.78
CA ARG A 34 11.24 -3.47 1.77
C ARG A 34 12.24 -4.14 2.71
N MET A 35 13.53 -3.96 2.47
CA MET A 35 14.56 -4.79 3.12
C MET A 35 14.67 -4.59 4.65
N ASP A 36 14.25 -3.43 5.18
CA ASP A 36 14.17 -3.17 6.63
C ASP A 36 12.95 -3.83 7.29
N LYS A 37 11.94 -4.26 6.52
CA LYS A 37 10.70 -4.91 6.97
C LYS A 37 10.27 -6.00 5.98
N ASN A 38 11.13 -6.99 5.75
CA ASN A 38 11.02 -7.89 4.60
C ASN A 38 9.99 -9.04 4.70
N PHE A 39 9.01 -8.93 5.59
CA PHE A 39 7.96 -9.94 5.76
C PHE A 39 6.59 -9.29 5.71
N VAL A 40 5.57 -10.10 5.44
CA VAL A 40 4.16 -9.71 5.54
C VAL A 40 3.78 -9.67 7.02
N ASP A 41 3.13 -8.60 7.45
CA ASP A 41 2.65 -8.39 8.81
C ASP A 41 1.11 -8.31 8.80
N GLU A 42 0.48 -9.46 9.02
CA GLU A 42 -0.98 -9.56 9.07
C GLU A 42 -1.60 -8.94 10.33
N GLU A 43 -0.83 -8.77 11.40
CA GLU A 43 -1.35 -8.22 12.66
C GLU A 43 -1.50 -6.69 12.56
N ASN A 44 -0.47 -6.00 12.07
CA ASN A 44 -0.44 -4.54 12.09
C ASN A 44 -0.82 -3.91 10.74
N TRP A 45 -0.68 -4.65 9.64
CA TRP A 45 -0.74 -4.09 8.29
C TRP A 45 -1.77 -4.73 7.36
N HIS A 46 -2.64 -5.59 7.89
CA HIS A 46 -3.86 -6.06 7.22
C HIS A 46 -4.93 -4.95 7.09
N CYS A 47 -4.57 -3.91 6.34
CA CYS A 47 -5.34 -2.70 6.15
C CYS A 47 -4.96 -2.02 4.83
N PHE A 48 -5.81 -1.12 4.36
CA PHE A 48 -5.47 -0.22 3.27
C PHE A 48 -4.63 0.95 3.79
N VAL A 49 -3.67 1.39 2.99
CA VAL A 49 -2.97 2.66 3.21
C VAL A 49 -3.57 3.68 2.26
N ASN A 50 -4.09 4.76 2.82
CA ASN A 50 -4.66 5.87 2.07
C ASN A 50 -3.88 7.13 2.41
N SER A 51 -3.96 8.13 1.53
CA SER A 51 -3.31 9.42 1.76
C SER A 51 -4.17 10.59 1.28
N ILE A 52 -3.97 11.75 1.90
CA ILE A 52 -4.46 13.03 1.42
C ILE A 52 -3.24 13.95 1.19
N TYR A 53 -3.28 14.73 0.11
CA TYR A 53 -2.31 15.78 -0.19
C TYR A 53 -2.97 17.15 -0.07
N ASP A 54 -2.43 17.99 0.81
CA ASP A 54 -2.85 19.39 0.89
C ASP A 54 -2.02 20.25 -0.06
N LYS A 55 -2.68 20.83 -1.07
CA LYS A 55 -2.04 21.69 -2.07
C LYS A 55 -1.54 23.02 -1.52
N GLN A 56 -2.08 23.51 -0.40
CA GLN A 56 -1.67 24.78 0.21
C GLN A 56 -0.39 24.58 1.03
N SER A 57 -0.43 23.66 1.99
CA SER A 57 0.73 23.36 2.84
C SER A 57 1.78 22.45 2.19
N LYS A 58 1.45 21.81 1.05
CA LYS A 58 2.29 20.83 0.34
C LYS A 58 2.61 19.58 1.17
N LYS A 59 1.76 19.23 2.13
CA LYS A 59 1.97 18.09 3.03
C LYS A 59 1.16 16.87 2.59
N TRP A 60 1.79 15.71 2.69
CA TRP A 60 1.16 14.40 2.56
C TRP A 60 0.79 13.87 3.94
N THR A 61 -0.42 13.33 4.10
CA THR A 61 -0.83 12.61 5.30
C THR A 61 -1.27 11.22 4.90
N CYS A 62 -0.46 10.20 5.24
CA CYS A 62 -0.80 8.80 5.08
C CYS A 62 -1.47 8.26 6.35
N PHE A 63 -2.44 7.37 6.20
CA PHE A 63 -3.16 6.75 7.31
C PHE A 63 -3.68 5.37 6.94
N LYS A 64 -3.94 4.55 7.98
CA LYS A 64 -4.53 3.22 7.84
C LYS A 64 -6.05 3.32 7.69
N ARG A 65 -6.63 2.50 6.82
CA ARG A 65 -8.06 2.26 6.71
C ARG A 65 -8.33 0.77 6.86
N LYS A 66 -9.22 0.41 7.78
CA LYS A 66 -9.52 -0.99 8.12
C LYS A 66 -10.01 -1.75 6.87
N HIS A 67 -9.40 -2.91 6.62
CA HIS A 67 -9.90 -3.86 5.64
C HIS A 67 -11.11 -4.61 6.23
N VAL A 68 -12.16 -4.79 5.43
CA VAL A 68 -13.36 -5.55 5.79
C VAL A 68 -13.64 -6.54 4.68
N ASP A 69 -13.65 -7.82 5.01
CA ASP A 69 -14.04 -8.86 4.08
C ASP A 69 -15.52 -8.74 3.76
N LEU A 70 -15.84 -8.51 2.48
CA LEU A 70 -17.22 -8.46 2.00
C LEU A 70 -17.80 -9.85 1.75
N VAL A 71 -16.93 -10.86 1.59
CA VAL A 71 -17.31 -12.25 1.31
C VAL A 71 -16.56 -13.18 2.25
N ASP A 72 -17.25 -14.22 2.70
CA ASP A 72 -16.67 -15.28 3.51
C ASP A 72 -15.70 -16.14 2.68
N LYS A 73 -14.40 -15.93 2.92
CA LYS A 73 -13.32 -16.64 2.21
C LYS A 73 -13.32 -18.14 2.48
N SER A 74 -13.86 -18.60 3.61
CA SER A 74 -13.93 -20.05 3.92
C SER A 74 -14.82 -20.81 2.93
N LYS A 75 -15.77 -20.13 2.29
CA LYS A 75 -16.67 -20.70 1.28
C LYS A 75 -16.05 -20.71 -0.13
N LEU A 76 -15.05 -19.87 -0.36
CA LEU A 76 -14.42 -19.69 -1.68
C LEU A 76 -13.17 -20.55 -1.84
N PHE A 77 -12.41 -20.74 -0.77
CA PHE A 77 -11.13 -21.43 -0.82
C PHE A 77 -11.18 -22.69 0.05
N LYS A 78 -10.87 -23.84 -0.55
CA LYS A 78 -10.61 -25.06 0.22
C LYS A 78 -9.30 -24.86 0.99
N PRO A 79 -9.22 -25.27 2.26
CA PRO A 79 -7.96 -25.23 2.98
C PRO A 79 -6.92 -26.06 2.20
N ALA A 80 -5.69 -25.53 2.12
CA ALA A 80 -4.59 -26.27 1.51
C ALA A 80 -4.40 -27.59 2.26
N GLN A 81 -4.23 -28.70 1.53
CA GLN A 81 -3.89 -29.96 2.17
C GLN A 81 -2.53 -29.81 2.88
N PRO A 82 -2.42 -30.23 4.15
CA PRO A 82 -1.13 -30.26 4.82
C PRO A 82 -0.18 -31.17 4.02
N HIS A 83 1.05 -30.70 3.85
CA HIS A 83 2.14 -31.49 3.25
C HIS A 83 2.58 -32.62 4.16
#